data_AF-A0A357CFU3-F1
#
_entry.id   AF-A0A357CFU3-F1
#
_cell.length_a   1.000
_cell.length_b   1.000
_cell.length_c   1.000
_cell.angle_alpha   90.00
_cell.angle_beta   90.00
_cell.angle_gamma   90.00
#
_symmetry.space_group_name_H-M   'P 1'
#
loop_
_entity.id
_entity.type
_entity.pdbx_description
1 polymer ?
#
loop_
_entity_poly.entity_id
_entity_poly.type
_entity_poly.pdbx_seq_one_letter_code
_entity_poly.pdbx_strand_id
1 'polypeptide(L)' 'NRPDVLDPALLRPGRFDRQVVVPRPDIIGREKILKVHVRKVPLGPDVDLRVIARGTPGFSGADLANLVN' A
#
# COMPACT_ATOMS: atom_id res chain seq x y z
N ASN A 1 -2.61 -11.57 -8.25
CA ASN A 1 -1.76 -11.79 -7.05
C ASN A 1 -1.48 -13.25 -6.73
N ARG A 2 -1.40 -14.16 -7.71
CA ARG A 2 -0.93 -15.53 -7.49
C ARG A 2 0.21 -15.80 -8.48
N PRO A 3 1.47 -15.50 -8.12
CA PRO A 3 2.59 -15.73 -9.03
C PRO A 3 2.81 -17.23 -9.31
N ASP A 4 2.35 -18.09 -8.40
CA ASP A 4 2.38 -19.55 -8.46
C ASP A 4 1.53 -20.16 -9.59
N VAL A 5 0.50 -19.47 -10.06
CA VAL A 5 -0.34 -19.95 -11.18
C VAL A 5 0.15 -19.47 -12.55
N LEU A 6 1.26 -18.74 -12.61
CA LEU A 6 1.83 -18.28 -13.87
C LEU A 6 2.48 -19.45 -14.62
N ASP A 7 2.27 -19.50 -15.94
CA ASP A 7 2.92 -20.47 -16.80
C ASP A 7 4.46 -20.34 -16.68
N PRO A 8 5.20 -21.41 -16.34
CA PRO A 8 6.66 -21.39 -16.25
C PRO A 8 7.36 -20.88 -17.52
N ALA A 9 6.73 -20.99 -18.70
CA ALA A 9 7.26 -20.45 -19.95
C ALA A 9 7.40 -18.91 -19.93
N LEU A 10 6.56 -18.20 -19.17
CA LEU A 10 6.62 -16.75 -19.03
C LEU A 10 7.75 -16.28 -18.10
N LEU A 11 8.23 -17.16 -17.22
CA LEU A 11 9.30 -16.89 -16.26
C LEU A 11 10.71 -17.17 -16.83
N ARG A 12 10.79 -17.65 -18.08
CA ARG A 12 12.08 -17.90 -18.74
C ARG A 12 12.78 -16.59 -19.11
N PRO A 13 14.12 -16.58 -19.14
CA PRO A 13 14.89 -15.43 -19.62
C PRO A 13 14.47 -14.97 -21.03
N GLY A 14 14.33 -13.66 -21.24
CA GLY A 14 13.84 -13.02 -22.46
C GLY A 14 12.33 -12.70 -22.46
N ARG A 15 11.67 -12.75 -21.30
CA ARG A 15 10.23 -12.50 -21.10
C ARG A 15 10.03 -11.64 -19.85
N PHE A 16 9.58 -12.20 -18.72
CA PHE A 16 9.51 -11.49 -17.44
C PHE A 16 10.84 -11.58 -16.70
N ASP A 17 11.82 -10.82 -17.21
CA ASP A 17 13.20 -10.90 -16.75
C ASP A 17 13.42 -10.30 -15.36
N ARG A 18 12.52 -9.40 -14.92
CA ARG A 18 12.56 -8.76 -13.61
C ARG A 18 11.24 -8.91 -12.90
N GLN A 19 11.32 -9.40 -11.67
CA GLN A 19 10.18 -9.49 -10.77
C GLN A 19 10.38 -8.48 -9.64
N VAL A 20 9.42 -7.57 -9.47
CA VAL A 20 9.41 -6.61 -8.37
C VAL A 20 8.28 -6.98 -7.43
N VAL A 21 8.64 -7.43 -6.23
CA VAL A 21 7.66 -7.71 -5.18
C VAL A 21 7.26 -6.40 -4.53
N VAL A 22 5.96 -6.13 -4.47
CA VAL A 22 5.41 -4.98 -3.76
C VAL A 22 4.88 -5.48 -2.42
N PRO A 23 5.60 -5.26 -1.30
CA PRO A 23 5.11 -5.64 0.02
C PRO A 23 3.99 -4.70 0.48
N ARG A 24 3.28 -5.11 1.53
CA ARG A 24 2.39 -4.18 2.25
C ARG A 24 3.21 -3.04 2.86
N PRO A 25 2.64 -1.82 2.94
CA PRO A 25 3.33 -0.68 3.52
C PRO A 25 3.62 -0.90 5.01
N ASP A 26 4.81 -0.47 5.43
CA ASP A 26 5.19 -0.33 6.83
C ASP A 26 4.50 0.90 7.46
N ILE A 27 4.77 1.17 8.74
CA ILE A 27 4.12 2.30 9.44
C ILE A 27 4.38 3.63 8.71
N ILE A 28 5.62 3.85 8.25
CA ILE A 28 6.01 5.09 7.56
C ILE A 28 5.30 5.18 6.20
N GLY A 29 5.24 4.06 5.46
CA GLY A 29 4.52 3.94 4.20
C GLY A 29 3.04 4.23 4.36
N ARG A 30 2.39 3.68 5.40
CA ARG A 30 0.98 3.94 5.69
C ARG A 30 0.72 5.40 6.02
N GLU A 31 1.56 6.04 6.82
CA GLU A 31 1.47 7.47 7.11
C GLU A 31 1.57 8.32 5.82
N LYS A 32 2.50 7.98 4.92
CA LYS A 32 2.66 8.67 3.63
C LYS A 32 1.44 8.48 2.71
N ILE A 33 0.88 7.27 2.68
CA ILE A 33 -0.33 6.98 1.90
C ILE A 33 -1.50 7.79 2.44
N LEU A 34 -1.72 7.77 3.77
CA LEU A 34 -2.75 8.58 4.42
C LEU A 34 -2.58 10.06 4.08
N LYS A 35 -1.35 10.60 4.18
CA LYS A 35 -1.01 11.98 3.79
C LYS A 35 -1.40 12.34 2.35
N VAL A 36 -1.41 11.39 1.42
CA VAL A 36 -1.87 11.64 0.03
C VAL A 36 -3.39 11.71 -0.03
N HIS A 37 -4.08 10.78 0.63
CA HIS A 37 -5.54 10.69 0.58
C HIS A 37 -6.23 11.80 1.38
N VAL A 38 -5.64 12.28 2.46
CA VAL A 38 -6.22 13.38 3.28
C VAL A 38 -5.98 14.78 2.71
N ARG A 39 -5.24 14.95 1.60
CA ARG A 39 -4.87 16.29 1.08
C ARG A 39 -6.04 17.23 0.82
N LYS A 40 -7.21 16.69 0.53
CA LYS A 40 -8.44 17.45 0.22
C LYS A 40 -9.53 17.26 1.28
N VAL A 41 -9.21 16.61 2.40
CA VAL A 41 -10.14 16.34 3.48
C VAL A 41 -9.85 17.31 4.62
N PRO A 42 -10.84 18.09 5.10
CA PRO A 42 -10.68 18.89 6.31
C PRO A 42 -10.34 17.99 7.50
N LEU A 43 -9.21 18.23 8.14
CA LEU A 43 -8.79 17.50 9.34
C LEU A 43 -9.02 18.34 10.59
N GLY A 44 -9.42 17.70 11.67
CA GLY A 44 -9.43 18.31 13.00
C GLY A 44 -8.00 18.62 13.49
N PRO A 45 -7.82 19.60 14.39
CA PRO A 45 -6.51 19.97 14.93
C PRO A 45 -5.84 18.85 15.74
N ASP A 46 -6.60 17.86 16.15
CA ASP A 46 -6.25 16.70 16.97
C ASP A 46 -5.93 15.44 16.16
N VAL A 47 -6.05 15.49 14.82
CA VAL A 47 -5.82 14.33 13.96
C VAL A 47 -4.32 14.10 13.73
N ASP A 48 -3.78 13.03 14.32
CA ASP A 48 -2.43 12.55 14.05
C ASP A 48 -2.44 11.30 13.14
N LEU A 49 -2.02 11.48 11.89
CA LEU A 49 -1.93 10.40 10.90
C LEU A 49 -0.95 9.29 11.30
N ARG A 50 0.06 9.59 12.13
CA ARG A 50 1.02 8.60 12.61
C ARG A 50 0.37 7.66 13.63
N VAL A 51 -0.57 8.16 14.43
CA VAL A 51 -1.38 7.34 15.34
C VAL A 51 -2.26 6.39 14.54
N ILE A 52 -2.94 6.90 13.50
CA ILE A 52 -3.80 6.09 12.61
C ILE A 52 -2.95 5.03 11.87
N ALA A 53 -1.77 5.39 11.38
CA ALA A 53 -0.85 4.46 10.72
C ALA A 53 -0.41 3.30 11.64
N ARG A 54 -0.26 3.54 12.95
CA ARG A 54 0.03 2.47 13.92
C ARG A 54 -1.15 1.52 14.12
N GLY A 55 -2.38 2.04 14.10
CA GLY A 55 -3.62 1.28 14.26
C GLY A 55 -4.06 0.45 13.05
N THR A 56 -3.34 0.53 11.92
CA THR A 56 -3.72 -0.11 10.64
C THR A 56 -2.71 -1.18 10.16
N PRO A 57 -2.23 -2.10 11.01
CA PRO A 57 -1.30 -3.14 10.58
C PRO A 57 -1.93 -4.03 9.49
N GLY A 58 -1.18 -4.32 8.43
CA GLY A 58 -1.62 -5.19 7.35
C GLY A 58 -2.54 -4.53 6.32
N PHE A 59 -2.88 -3.25 6.47
CA PHE A 59 -3.67 -2.52 5.48
C PHE A 59 -2.86 -2.31 4.20
N SER A 60 -3.53 -2.51 3.06
CA SER A 60 -3.03 -2.12 1.74
C SER A 60 -3.23 -0.63 1.50
N GLY A 61 -2.65 -0.10 0.42
CA GLY A 61 -2.90 1.29 0.03
C GLY A 61 -4.38 1.57 -0.28
N ALA A 62 -5.10 0.59 -0.82
CA ALA A 62 -6.53 0.72 -1.09
C ALA A 62 -7.36 0.77 0.21
N ASP A 63 -7.01 -0.03 1.22
CA ASP A 63 -7.69 0.00 2.52
C ASP A 63 -7.53 1.35 3.21
N LEU A 64 -6.33 1.94 3.13
CA LEU A 64 -6.05 3.28 3.67
C LEU A 64 -6.76 4.40 2.90
N ALA A 65 -6.91 4.26 1.58
CA ALA A 65 -7.70 5.19 0.79
C ALA A 65 -9.17 5.14 1.20
N ASN A 66 -9.73 3.94 1.38
CA ASN A 66 -11.10 3.74 1.81
C ASN A 66 -11.37 4.23 3.23
N LEU A 67 -10.37 4.23 4.12
CA LEU A 67 -10.48 4.80 5.46
C LEU A 67 -10.73 6.32 5.47
N VAL A 68 -10.31 7.02 4.40
CA VAL A 68 -10.40 8.48 4.28
C VAL A 68 -11.65 8.94 3.51
N ASN A 69 -12.25 8.07 2.69
CA ASN A 69 -13.48 8.35 1.94
C ASN A 69 -14.70 8.38 2.84
#